data_AF-A0A941JJJ1-F1
#
_entry.id   AF-A0A941JJJ1-F1
#
_cell.length_a   1.000
_cell.length_b   1.000
_cell.length_c   1.000
_cell.angle_alpha   90.00
_cell.angle_beta   90.00
_cell.angle_gamma   90.00
#
_symmetry.space_group_name_H-M   'P 1'
#
loop_
_entity.id
_entity.type
_entity.pdbx_description
1 polymer ?
#
loop_
_entity_poly.entity_id
_entity_poly.type
_entity_poly.pdbx_seq_one_letter_code
_entity_poly.pdbx_strand_id
1 'polypeptide(L)'
;GPTREQKDAVQGRPCVDCGVVTDKQIADHKKPLVVEYYVDGKNDVEKQRRIDAVQPHCLTCSAEQGGQLGAFGRAMRKFFGFE
;
A
#
# COMPACT_ATOMS: atom_id res chain seq x y z
N GLY A 1 -0.79 2.68 9.09
CA GLY A 1 -1.77 2.81 8.00
C GLY A 1 -1.87 4.27 7.54
N PRO A 2 -2.51 4.55 6.41
CA PRO A 2 -2.58 5.90 5.83
C PRO A 2 -3.24 6.94 6.76
N THR A 3 -2.75 8.18 6.74
CA THR A 3 -3.32 9.32 7.49
C THR A 3 -4.65 9.77 6.89
N ARG A 4 -5.34 10.69 7.57
CA ARG A 4 -6.59 11.26 7.03
C ARG A 4 -6.32 12.06 5.76
N GLU A 5 -5.27 12.87 5.77
CA GLU A 5 -4.85 13.69 4.63
C GLU A 5 -4.51 12.82 3.41
N GLN A 6 -3.85 11.68 3.62
CA GLN A 6 -3.57 10.71 2.57
C GLN A 6 -4.85 10.07 2.00
N LYS A 7 -5.81 9.71 2.87
CA LYS A 7 -7.11 9.18 2.44
C LYS A 7 -7.90 10.21 1.64
N ASP A 8 -7.88 11.47 2.05
CA ASP A 8 -8.59 12.54 1.36
C ASP A 8 -7.94 12.87 0.01
N ALA A 9 -6.60 12.85 -0.07
CA ALA A 9 -5.84 13.18 -1.27
C ALA A 9 -6.07 12.25 -2.47
N VAL A 10 -6.56 11.03 -2.25
CA VAL A 10 -6.81 10.04 -3.32
C VAL A 10 -8.27 10.02 -3.79
N GLN A 11 -9.19 10.66 -3.09
CA GLN A 11 -10.61 10.62 -3.45
C GLN A 11 -10.86 11.31 -4.80
N GLY A 12 -11.79 10.75 -5.59
CA GLY A 12 -12.14 11.26 -6.91
C GLY A 12 -11.04 11.09 -7.98
N ARG A 13 -9.91 10.48 -7.65
CA ARG A 13 -8.81 10.23 -8.60
C ARG A 13 -8.92 8.84 -9.23
N PRO A 14 -8.51 8.68 -10.51
CA PRO A 14 -8.53 7.37 -11.16
C PRO A 14 -7.60 6.39 -10.45
N CYS A 15 -7.99 5.13 -10.36
CA CYS A 15 -7.12 4.07 -9.88
C CYS A 15 -5.85 4.01 -10.73
N VAL A 16 -4.67 3.94 -10.09
CA VAL A 16 -3.39 3.91 -10.80
C VAL A 16 -3.22 2.67 -11.69
N ASP A 17 -3.82 1.53 -11.30
CA ASP A 17 -3.67 0.26 -12.01
C ASP A 17 -4.66 0.12 -13.17
N CYS A 18 -5.95 0.41 -12.93
CA CYS A 18 -7.02 0.14 -13.89
C CYS A 18 -7.75 1.39 -14.42
N GLY A 19 -7.36 2.58 -13.96
CA GLY A 19 -7.94 3.86 -14.40
C GLY A 19 -9.35 4.16 -13.87
N VAL A 20 -10.06 3.20 -13.28
CA VAL A 20 -11.45 3.42 -12.84
C VAL A 20 -11.52 4.38 -11.65
N VAL A 21 -12.53 5.24 -11.66
CA VAL A 21 -12.93 6.03 -10.50
C VAL A 21 -14.13 5.34 -9.87
N THR A 22 -14.07 5.07 -8.57
CA THR A 22 -15.21 4.51 -7.81
C THR A 22 -15.67 5.49 -6.75
N ASP A 23 -16.78 5.18 -6.07
CA ASP A 23 -17.30 5.99 -4.95
C ASP A 23 -16.29 6.19 -3.82
N LYS A 24 -15.30 5.29 -3.70
CA LYS A 24 -14.25 5.38 -2.69
C LYS A 24 -12.93 4.84 -3.21
N GLN A 25 -11.92 5.71 -3.24
CA GLN A 25 -10.55 5.28 -3.50
C GLN A 25 -9.82 4.98 -2.20
N ILE A 26 -8.95 3.98 -2.25
CA ILE A 26 -8.06 3.59 -1.16
C ILE A 26 -6.73 4.31 -1.34
N ALA A 27 -6.21 4.87 -0.24
CA ALA A 27 -4.87 5.42 -0.20
C ALA A 27 -3.86 4.26 -0.10
N ASP A 28 -3.36 3.85 -1.25
CA ASP A 28 -2.37 2.77 -1.36
C ASP A 28 -0.95 3.34 -1.26
N HIS A 29 -0.06 2.68 -0.53
CA HIS A 29 1.33 3.13 -0.41
C HIS A 29 2.12 2.74 -1.65
N LYS A 30 2.67 3.72 -2.38
CA LYS A 30 3.45 3.52 -3.61
C LYS A 30 4.61 2.53 -3.43
N LYS A 31 5.26 2.57 -2.25
CA LYS A 31 6.18 1.54 -1.79
C LYS A 31 5.48 0.76 -0.67
N PRO A 32 4.99 -0.47 -0.94
CA PRO A 32 4.30 -1.26 0.07
C PRO A 32 5.15 -1.45 1.33
N LEU A 33 4.55 -1.24 2.50
CA LEU A 33 5.27 -1.29 3.79
C LEU A 33 5.94 -2.64 4.05
N VAL A 34 5.29 -3.76 3.68
CA VAL A 34 5.87 -5.10 3.85
C VAL A 34 7.11 -5.28 2.97
N VAL A 35 7.12 -4.73 1.76
CA VAL A 35 8.27 -4.78 0.85
C VAL A 35 9.39 -3.92 1.41
N GLU A 36 9.10 -2.69 1.82
CA GLU A 36 10.09 -1.80 2.43
C GLU A 36 10.74 -2.42 3.67
N TYR A 37 9.97 -3.06 4.53
CA TYR A 37 10.51 -3.73 5.73
C TYR A 37 11.53 -4.81 5.38
N TYR A 38 11.25 -5.67 4.39
CA TYR A 38 12.17 -6.73 4.02
C TYR A 38 13.36 -6.27 3.17
N VAL A 39 13.24 -5.15 2.45
CA VAL A 39 14.36 -4.58 1.68
C VAL A 39 15.29 -3.77 2.58
N ASP A 40 14.74 -2.92 3.45
CA ASP A 40 15.52 -1.96 4.24
C ASP A 40 15.71 -2.38 5.71
N GLY A 41 15.06 -3.46 6.14
CA GLY A 41 15.02 -3.91 7.54
C GLY A 41 14.09 -3.10 8.45
N LYS A 42 13.49 -2.01 7.93
CA LYS A 42 12.59 -1.12 8.67
C LYS A 42 11.71 -0.31 7.70
N ASN A 43 10.64 0.27 8.21
CA ASN A 43 9.85 1.27 7.47
C ASN A 43 10.32 2.69 7.78
N ASP A 44 10.41 3.53 6.76
CA ASP A 44 10.62 4.96 6.93
C ASP A 44 9.27 5.64 7.21
N VAL A 45 8.92 5.73 8.50
CA VAL A 45 7.62 6.26 8.94
C VAL A 45 7.42 7.72 8.51
N GLU A 46 8.48 8.54 8.51
CA GLU A 46 8.37 9.94 8.12
C GLU A 46 8.02 10.06 6.65
N LYS A 47 8.70 9.29 5.80
CA LYS A 47 8.40 9.22 4.37
C LYS A 47 7.00 8.65 4.11
N GLN A 48 6.63 7.56 4.76
CA GLN A 48 5.36 6.87 4.53
C GLN A 48 4.11 7.66 4.98
N ARG A 49 4.29 8.70 5.78
CA ARG A 49 3.20 9.62 6.20
C ARG A 49 3.01 10.81 5.26
N ARG A 50 3.91 11.04 4.31
CA ARG A 50 3.77 12.14 3.34
C ARG A 50 2.64 11.85 2.36
N ILE A 51 1.95 12.90 1.92
CA ILE A 51 0.84 12.78 0.96
C ILE A 51 1.32 12.15 -0.36
N ASP A 52 2.54 12.45 -0.78
CA ASP A 52 3.13 11.90 -2.01
C ASP A 52 3.53 10.42 -1.91
N ALA A 53 3.53 9.83 -0.73
CA ALA A 53 3.81 8.41 -0.51
C ALA A 53 2.64 7.50 -0.90
N VAL A 54 1.44 8.06 -1.11
CA VAL A 54 0.25 7.28 -1.51
C VAL A 54 -0.19 7.55 -2.95
N GLN A 55 -0.93 6.60 -3.49
CA GLN A 55 -1.55 6.62 -4.80
C GLN A 55 -3.00 6.13 -4.73
N PRO A 56 -3.88 6.56 -5.66
CA PRO A 56 -5.27 6.12 -5.67
C PRO A 56 -5.39 4.66 -6.17
N HIS A 57 -6.03 3.81 -5.37
CA HIS A 57 -6.49 2.48 -5.79
C HIS A 57 -8.02 2.38 -5.73
N CYS A 58 -8.64 1.62 -6.64
CA CYS A 58 -10.00 1.15 -6.44
C CYS A 58 -10.03 0.01 -5.41
N LEU A 59 -11.20 -0.34 -4.88
CA LEU A 59 -11.36 -1.42 -3.91
C LEU A 59 -10.86 -2.78 -4.45
N THR A 60 -11.13 -3.10 -5.72
CA THR A 60 -10.73 -4.37 -6.33
C THR A 60 -9.21 -4.52 -6.41
N CYS A 61 -8.52 -3.56 -7.05
CA CYS A 61 -7.06 -3.60 -7.18
C CYS A 61 -6.36 -3.51 -5.81
N SER A 62 -6.92 -2.75 -4.86
CA SER A 62 -6.41 -2.72 -3.48
C SER A 62 -6.51 -4.10 -2.79
N ALA A 63 -7.62 -4.82 -2.96
CA ALA A 63 -7.80 -6.16 -2.39
C ALA A 63 -6.86 -7.19 -3.03
N GLU A 64 -6.70 -7.15 -4.36
CA GLU A 64 -5.77 -8.01 -5.09
C GLU A 64 -4.33 -7.80 -4.63
N GLN A 65 -3.87 -6.55 -4.59
CA GLN A 65 -2.54 -6.19 -4.11
C GLN A 65 -2.35 -6.64 -2.65
N GLY A 66 -3.34 -6.41 -1.78
CA GLY A 66 -3.30 -6.87 -0.38
C GLY A 66 -3.15 -8.38 -0.23
N GLY A 67 -3.83 -9.16 -1.08
CA GLY A 67 -3.69 -10.62 -1.12
C GLY A 67 -2.28 -11.07 -1.50
N GLN A 68 -1.71 -10.47 -2.56
CA GLN A 68 -0.35 -10.74 -3.03
C GLN A 68 0.70 -10.36 -1.97
N LEU A 69 0.60 -9.16 -1.39
CA LEU A 69 1.51 -8.66 -0.36
C LEU A 69 1.41 -9.46 0.94
N GLY A 70 0.21 -9.94 1.29
CA GLY A 70 0.02 -10.86 2.41
C GLY A 70 0.71 -12.20 2.18
N ALA A 71 0.61 -12.77 0.98
CA ALA A 71 1.33 -13.99 0.61
C ALA A 71 2.85 -13.79 0.62
N PHE A 72 3.33 -12.67 0.06
CA PHE A 72 4.74 -12.27 0.12
C PHE A 72 5.23 -12.17 1.57
N GLY A 73 4.51 -11.46 2.43
CA GLY A 73 4.88 -11.29 3.84
C GLY A 73 5.04 -12.63 4.57
N ARG A 74 4.12 -13.59 4.35
CA ARG A 74 4.22 -14.96 4.90
C ARG A 74 5.44 -15.70 4.35
N ALA A 75 5.67 -15.65 3.04
CA ALA A 75 6.82 -16.30 2.42
C ALA A 75 8.15 -15.76 2.96
N MET A 76 8.27 -14.44 3.13
CA MET A 76 9.47 -13.81 3.67
C MET A 76 9.70 -14.15 5.15
N ARG A 77 8.64 -14.21 5.98
CA ARG A 77 8.76 -14.65 7.38
C ARG A 77 9.37 -16.05 7.47
N LYS A 78 8.86 -16.98 6.67
CA LYS A 78 9.38 -18.34 6.58
C LYS A 78 10.83 -18.37 6.08
N PHE A 79 11.15 -17.59 5.04
CA PHE A 79 12.50 -17.54 4.47
C PHE A 79 13.55 -17.07 5.49
N PHE A 80 13.22 -16.06 6.30
CA PHE A 80 14.10 -15.54 7.34
C PHE A 80 14.03 -16.29 8.68
N GLY A 81 13.21 -17.33 8.80
CA GLY A 81 13.08 -18.13 10.02
C GLY A 81 12.37 -17.43 11.18
N PHE A 82 11.43 -16.53 10.89
CA PHE A 82 10.58 -15.86 11.88
C PHE A 82 9.29 -16.64 12.23
N GLU A 83 9.16 -17.87 11.71
CA GLU A 83 8.05 -18.81 11.92
C GLU A 83 8.57 -20.15 12.43
#